data_AF-A0A2V6MQN0-F1
#
_entry.id   AF-A0A2V6MQN0-F1
#
_cell.length_a   1.000
_cell.length_b   1.000
_cell.length_c   1.000
_cell.angle_alpha   90.00
_cell.angle_beta   90.00
_cell.angle_gamma   90.00
#
_symmetry.space_group_name_H-M   'P 1'
#
loop_
_entity.id
_entity.type
_entity.pdbx_description
1 polymer ?
#
loop_
_entity_poly.entity_id
_entity_poly.type
_entity_poly.pdbx_seq_one_letter_code
_entity_poly.pdbx_strand_id
1 'polypeptide(L)'
;MKNKKSIIHLIELACACLILLGPGLIFAGEKSGGHVIVNRVANFGTDLSLSVSVDGSEVANLSEGQNYDGYLPPGKHVISAVVSPNPEDSHPGNATINVKQGETYSLTAVWQGEDLALVKNE
;
A
#
# COMPACT_ATOMS: atom_id res chain seq x y z
N MET A 1 -58.71 -9.25 9.37
CA MET A 1 -58.49 -8.89 7.95
C MET A 1 -57.54 -7.70 7.92
N LYS A 2 -56.33 -7.92 7.39
CA LYS A 2 -55.13 -7.10 7.63
C LYS A 2 -55.19 -5.75 6.92
N ASN A 3 -54.89 -4.73 7.71
CA ASN A 3 -54.92 -3.30 7.46
C ASN A 3 -53.63 -2.84 6.75
N LYS A 4 -53.82 -2.09 5.67
CA LYS A 4 -52.80 -1.50 4.78
C LYS A 4 -51.96 -0.47 5.53
N LYS A 5 -50.86 -0.87 6.18
CA LYS A 5 -49.84 0.05 6.75
C LYS A 5 -48.42 -0.53 6.70
N SER A 6 -48.08 -1.26 5.63
CA SER A 6 -46.80 -1.98 5.55
C SER A 6 -46.18 -1.92 4.15
N ILE A 7 -46.21 -0.76 3.49
CA ILE A 7 -45.52 -0.54 2.19
C ILE A 7 -44.98 0.91 2.10
N ILE A 8 -44.54 1.52 3.21
CA ILE A 8 -43.86 2.85 3.20
C ILE A 8 -42.63 2.85 4.14
N HIS A 9 -41.95 1.71 4.28
CA HIS A 9 -40.68 1.61 5.04
C HIS A 9 -39.59 0.86 4.25
N LEU A 10 -39.63 0.94 2.92
CA LEU A 10 -38.69 0.27 2.02
C LEU A 10 -38.02 1.26 1.06
N ILE A 11 -37.80 2.48 1.52
CA ILE A 11 -36.99 3.48 0.81
C ILE A 11 -36.00 4.04 1.83
N GLU A 12 -34.73 3.82 1.51
CA GLU A 12 -33.59 4.57 2.03
C GLU A 12 -33.24 4.33 3.50
N LEU A 13 -32.78 3.11 3.78
CA LEU A 13 -31.61 2.93 4.62
C LEU A 13 -30.40 3.54 3.89
N ALA A 14 -30.40 4.87 3.75
CA ALA A 14 -29.25 5.62 3.28
C ALA A 14 -28.13 5.34 4.27
N CYS A 15 -27.02 4.83 3.75
CA CYS A 15 -25.79 4.53 4.46
C CYS A 15 -25.33 5.72 5.30
N ALA A 16 -25.82 5.81 6.54
CA ALA A 16 -25.22 6.59 7.60
C ALA A 16 -23.98 5.83 8.09
N CYS A 17 -22.97 5.77 7.23
CA CYS A 17 -21.59 5.48 7.61
C CYS A 17 -20.70 6.58 7.00
N LEU A 18 -21.03 7.83 7.31
CA LEU A 18 -20.03 8.89 7.41
C LEU A 18 -19.22 8.62 8.68
N ILE A 19 -18.39 7.58 8.63
CA ILE A 19 -17.44 7.25 9.69
C ILE A 19 -16.09 7.78 9.22
N LEU A 20 -15.73 8.93 9.78
CA LEU A 20 -14.36 9.36 10.11
C LEU A 20 -13.32 9.25 8.99
N LEU A 21 -13.10 10.37 8.28
CA LEU A 21 -11.91 10.62 7.49
C LEU A 21 -10.68 10.73 8.41
N GLY A 22 -10.04 9.59 8.70
CA GLY A 22 -8.64 9.52 9.09
C GLY A 22 -7.77 9.36 7.84
N PRO A 23 -6.54 9.90 7.79
CA PRO A 23 -5.65 9.71 6.65
C PRO A 23 -5.13 8.26 6.68
N GLY A 24 -5.74 7.40 5.88
CA GLY A 24 -5.32 6.00 5.77
C GLY A 24 -6.46 5.06 5.44
N LEU A 25 -7.08 5.23 4.27
CA LEU A 25 -7.88 4.14 3.70
C LEU A 25 -6.90 3.05 3.25
N ILE A 26 -6.75 2.00 4.04
CA ILE A 26 -6.06 0.77 3.61
C ILE A 26 -7.03 0.03 2.68
N PHE A 27 -6.93 0.32 1.38
CA PHE A 27 -7.60 -0.48 0.37
C PHE A 27 -6.83 -1.79 0.21
N ALA A 28 -7.43 -2.91 0.64
CA ALA A 28 -7.06 -4.20 0.10
C ALA A 28 -7.45 -4.18 -1.39
N GLY A 29 -6.50 -3.86 -2.27
CA GLY A 29 -6.73 -3.82 -3.70
C GLY A 29 -7.35 -5.12 -4.19
N GLU A 30 -8.34 -5.03 -5.09
CA GLU A 30 -8.82 -6.21 -5.80
C GLU A 30 -7.62 -6.98 -6.37
N LYS A 31 -7.66 -8.32 -6.34
CA LYS A 31 -6.62 -9.18 -6.93
C LYS A 31 -6.70 -9.13 -8.47
N SER A 32 -6.53 -7.93 -9.02
CA SER A 32 -6.66 -7.59 -10.43
C SER A 32 -5.58 -6.54 -10.74
N GLY A 33 -4.84 -6.75 -11.82
CA GLY A 33 -3.69 -5.91 -12.18
C GLY A 33 -2.40 -6.69 -12.26
N GLY A 34 -1.27 -6.00 -12.08
CA GLY A 34 0.03 -6.62 -11.87
C GLY A 34 0.34 -6.77 -10.39
N HIS A 35 1.01 -7.87 -10.04
CA HIS A 35 1.40 -8.21 -8.67
C HIS A 35 2.70 -7.48 -8.32
N VAL A 36 2.73 -6.78 -7.20
CA VAL A 36 3.89 -6.02 -6.73
C VAL A 36 4.29 -6.51 -5.35
N ILE A 37 5.56 -6.88 -5.25
CA ILE A 37 6.20 -7.30 -4.01
C ILE A 37 7.32 -6.31 -3.68
N VAL A 38 7.30 -5.72 -2.50
CA VAL A 38 8.41 -4.91 -1.99
C VAL A 38 8.98 -5.59 -0.74
N ASN A 39 10.23 -6.03 -0.86
CA ASN A 39 10.97 -6.66 0.22
C ASN A 39 11.80 -5.63 0.98
N ARG A 40 12.00 -5.90 2.27
CA ARG A 40 12.95 -5.18 3.12
C ARG A 40 14.13 -6.10 3.40
N VAL A 41 15.37 -5.64 3.15
CA VAL A 41 16.55 -6.44 3.51
C VAL A 41 16.70 -6.56 5.03
N ALA A 42 17.41 -7.57 5.52
CA ALA A 42 17.53 -7.83 6.96
C ALA A 42 18.38 -6.77 7.70
N ASN A 43 19.34 -6.10 7.04
CA ASN A 43 20.30 -5.21 7.70
C ASN A 43 19.72 -3.86 8.18
N PHE A 44 18.43 -3.61 7.99
CA PHE A 44 17.70 -2.57 8.72
C PHE A 44 17.53 -2.91 10.23
N GLY A 45 17.72 -4.17 10.62
CA GLY A 45 17.60 -4.63 12.01
C GLY A 45 16.15 -4.81 12.46
N THR A 46 15.89 -4.68 13.75
CA THR A 46 14.55 -4.76 14.36
C THR A 46 13.97 -3.42 14.74
N ASP A 47 14.82 -2.39 14.85
CA ASP A 47 14.47 -1.10 15.44
C ASP A 47 13.89 -0.11 14.42
N LEU A 48 14.12 -0.39 13.13
CA LEU A 48 13.62 0.40 12.02
C LEU A 48 12.55 -0.36 11.25
N SER A 49 11.46 0.32 10.89
CA SER A 49 10.52 -0.18 9.90
C SER A 49 10.71 0.51 8.55
N LEU A 50 10.18 -0.10 7.50
CA LEU A 50 10.14 0.49 6.16
C LEU A 50 8.70 0.87 5.81
N SER A 51 8.41 2.18 5.79
CA SER A 51 7.15 2.69 5.24
C SER A 51 7.22 2.70 3.73
N VAL A 52 6.33 1.95 3.08
CA VAL A 52 6.22 1.81 1.63
C VAL A 52 4.99 2.55 1.15
N SER A 53 5.17 3.39 0.13
CA SER A 53 4.10 4.14 -0.50
C SER A 53 3.99 3.85 -1.99
N VAL A 54 2.77 3.91 -2.51
CA VAL A 54 2.45 3.85 -3.94
C VAL A 54 1.80 5.16 -4.33
N ASP A 55 2.37 5.83 -5.33
CA ASP A 55 1.90 7.12 -5.84
C ASP A 55 1.69 8.18 -4.73
N GLY A 56 2.54 8.13 -3.70
CA GLY A 56 2.51 9.03 -2.55
C GLY A 56 1.59 8.60 -1.39
N SER A 57 0.84 7.51 -1.53
CA SER A 57 0.00 6.97 -0.46
C SER A 57 0.68 5.79 0.23
N GLU A 58 0.86 5.85 1.55
CA GLU A 58 1.43 4.75 2.33
C GLU A 58 0.52 3.52 2.29
N VAL A 59 1.07 2.39 1.87
CA VAL A 59 0.35 1.11 1.71
C VAL A 59 0.82 0.04 2.70
N ALA A 60 2.01 0.20 3.28
CA ALA A 60 2.54 -0.73 4.27
C ALA A 60 3.61 -0.10 5.15
N ASN A 61 3.73 -0.60 6.38
CA ASN A 61 4.84 -0.34 7.28
C ASN A 61 5.45 -1.70 7.66
N LEU A 62 6.66 -1.97 7.17
CA LEU A 62 7.27 -3.30 7.17
C LEU A 62 8.34 -3.41 8.25
N SER A 63 8.08 -4.28 9.22
CA SER A 63 9.06 -4.70 10.22
C SER A 63 9.94 -5.83 9.66
N GLU A 64 10.87 -6.35 10.47
CA GLU A 64 11.71 -7.48 10.08
C GLU A 64 10.88 -8.69 9.61
N GLY A 65 11.28 -9.29 8.48
CA GLY A 65 10.63 -10.45 7.89
C GLY A 65 9.31 -10.16 7.15
N GLN A 66 8.85 -8.91 7.14
CA GLN A 66 7.65 -8.52 6.41
C GLN A 66 7.97 -8.03 4.99
N ASN A 67 7.01 -8.17 4.09
CA ASN A 67 7.01 -7.56 2.77
C ASN A 67 5.65 -6.90 2.49
N TYR A 68 5.65 -5.99 1.54
CA TYR A 68 4.40 -5.59 0.87
C TYR A 68 4.12 -6.61 -0.23
N ASP A 69 2.89 -7.11 -0.27
CA ASP A 69 2.37 -8.02 -1.29
C ASP A 69 0.99 -7.48 -1.71
N GLY A 70 0.91 -6.87 -2.89
CA GLY A 70 -0.29 -6.19 -3.36
C GLY A 70 -0.44 -6.17 -4.88
N TYR A 71 -1.56 -5.65 -5.35
CA TYR A 71 -1.87 -5.56 -6.78
C TYR A 71 -2.07 -4.12 -7.19
N LEU A 72 -1.49 -3.73 -8.32
CA LEU A 72 -1.64 -2.41 -8.90
C LEU A 72 -2.31 -2.49 -10.29
N PRO A 73 -3.17 -1.52 -10.64
CA PRO A 73 -3.71 -1.41 -11.99
C PRO A 73 -2.62 -1.33 -13.06
N PRO A 74 -2.89 -1.71 -14.32
CA PRO A 74 -1.94 -1.47 -15.41
C PRO A 74 -1.67 0.03 -15.59
N GLY A 75 -0.40 0.40 -15.70
CA GLY A 75 0.02 1.80 -15.84
C GLY A 75 1.33 2.13 -15.14
N LYS A 76 1.72 3.41 -15.21
CA LYS A 76 2.91 3.93 -14.56
C LYS A 76 2.61 4.22 -13.09
N HIS A 77 3.38 3.61 -12.19
CA HIS A 77 3.31 3.82 -10.75
C HIS A 77 4.68 4.17 -10.18
N VAL A 78 4.68 5.00 -9.14
CA VAL A 78 5.88 5.30 -8.34
C VAL A 78 5.78 4.58 -7.01
N ILE A 79 6.74 3.70 -6.76
CA ILE A 79 6.95 3.06 -5.46
C ILE A 79 7.99 3.90 -4.72
N SER A 80 7.69 4.31 -3.51
CA SER A 80 8.66 4.93 -2.62
C SER A 80 8.78 4.17 -1.31
N ALA A 81 9.95 4.24 -0.69
CA ALA A 81 10.22 3.63 0.60
C ALA A 81 11.05 4.57 1.46
N VAL A 82 10.65 4.73 2.72
CA VAL A 82 11.33 5.54 3.74
C VAL A 82 11.47 4.74 5.02
N VAL A 83 12.50 5.05 5.82
CA VAL A 83 12.60 4.47 7.16
C VAL A 83 11.61 5.13 8.12
N SER A 84 11.17 4.36 9.11
CA SER A 84 10.29 4.79 10.20
C SER A 84 10.89 4.31 11.52
N PRO A 85 10.82 5.09 12.62
CA PRO A 85 10.03 6.32 12.78
C PRO A 85 10.71 7.63 12.34
N ASN A 86 11.97 7.59 11.91
CA ASN A 86 12.75 8.80 11.60
C ASN A 86 13.01 8.97 10.09
N PRO A 87 12.01 9.36 9.28
CA PRO A 87 12.16 9.42 7.82
C PRO A 87 13.20 10.46 7.35
N GLU A 88 13.54 11.44 8.18
CA GLU A 88 14.53 12.48 7.86
C GLU A 88 15.99 11.98 7.97
N ASP A 89 16.21 10.80 8.57
CA ASP A 89 17.56 10.23 8.77
C ASP A 89 18.13 9.61 7.48
N SER A 90 17.33 9.50 6.41
CA SER A 90 17.75 8.93 5.12
C SER A 90 16.94 9.49 3.96
N HIS A 91 17.53 9.60 2.76
CA HIS A 91 16.73 9.92 1.58
C HIS A 91 15.82 8.76 1.17
N PRO A 92 14.57 9.04 0.72
CA PRO A 92 13.65 8.03 0.23
C PRO A 92 14.18 7.27 -0.99
N GLY A 93 14.02 5.95 -0.98
CA GLY A 93 14.21 5.11 -2.16
C GLY A 93 12.99 5.24 -3.07
N ASN A 94 13.20 5.50 -4.37
CA ASN A 94 12.13 5.63 -5.34
C ASN A 94 12.35 4.70 -6.53
N ALA A 95 11.29 4.03 -7.00
CA ALA A 95 11.30 3.23 -8.20
C ALA A 95 10.04 3.48 -9.03
N THR A 96 10.22 3.75 -10.31
CA THR A 96 9.12 3.81 -11.27
C THR A 96 8.96 2.44 -11.94
N ILE A 97 7.73 1.92 -11.91
CA ILE A 97 7.35 0.71 -12.63
C ILE A 97 6.21 1.01 -13.60
N ASN A 98 6.23 0.33 -14.75
CA ASN A 98 5.11 0.34 -15.69
C ASN A 98 4.44 -1.03 -15.60
N VAL A 99 3.39 -1.09 -14.78
CA VAL A 99 2.64 -2.29 -14.43
C VAL A 99 1.83 -2.76 -15.62
N LYS A 100 1.85 -4.06 -15.87
CA LYS A 100 1.00 -4.74 -16.85
C LYS A 100 0.14 -5.78 -16.13
N GLN A 101 -1.02 -6.05 -16.71
CA GLN A 101 -1.95 -7.05 -16.19
C GLN A 101 -1.27 -8.42 -16.12
N GLY A 102 -1.32 -9.08 -14.97
CA GLY A 102 -0.84 -10.45 -14.77
C GLY A 102 0.68 -10.59 -14.62
N GLU A 103 1.45 -9.51 -14.75
CA GLU A 103 2.89 -9.52 -14.51
C GLU A 103 3.20 -9.35 -13.02
N THR A 104 4.35 -9.88 -12.58
CA THR A 104 4.86 -9.71 -11.22
C THR A 104 6.10 -8.82 -11.22
N TYR A 105 6.13 -7.88 -10.28
CA TYR A 105 7.23 -6.95 -10.07
C TYR A 105 7.75 -7.13 -8.65
N SER A 106 9.03 -7.48 -8.52
CA SER A 106 9.66 -7.64 -7.22
C SER A 106 10.75 -6.59 -7.05
N LEU A 107 10.67 -5.83 -5.95
CA LEU A 107 11.67 -4.86 -5.56
C LEU A 107 12.22 -5.20 -4.18
N THR A 108 13.45 -4.79 -3.91
CA THR A 108 14.07 -4.88 -2.60
C THR A 108 14.56 -3.51 -2.19
N ALA A 109 14.06 -3.02 -1.06
CA ALA A 109 14.63 -1.86 -0.39
C ALA A 109 15.95 -2.26 0.28
N VAL A 110 17.01 -1.53 -0.01
CA VAL A 110 18.36 -1.74 0.52
C VAL A 110 18.97 -0.42 0.97
N TRP A 111 19.91 -0.49 1.89
CA TRP A 111 20.82 0.62 2.18
C TRP A 111 21.81 0.84 1.05
N GLN A 112 21.97 2.08 0.62
CA GLN A 112 22.99 2.57 -0.28
C GLN A 112 23.73 3.71 0.41
N GLY A 113 24.73 3.37 1.22
CA GLY A 113 25.33 4.33 2.14
C GLY A 113 24.34 4.72 3.23
N GLU A 114 24.11 6.02 3.40
CA GLU A 114 23.13 6.58 4.34
C GLU A 114 21.72 6.68 3.73
N ASP A 115 21.57 6.34 2.43
CA ASP A 115 20.33 6.48 1.68
C ASP A 115 19.62 5.15 1.42
N LEU A 116 18.35 5.22 1.06
CA LEU A 116 17.58 4.07 0.60
C LEU A 116 17.57 3.95 -0.92
N ALA A 117 17.71 2.72 -1.39
CA ALA A 117 17.49 2.38 -2.79
C ALA A 117 16.42 1.29 -2.93
N LEU A 118 15.56 1.42 -3.94
CA LEU A 118 14.65 0.35 -4.37
C LEU A 118 15.24 -0.31 -5.62
N VAL A 119 15.72 -1.53 -5.45
CA VAL A 119 16.36 -2.32 -6.53
C VAL A 119 15.35 -3.33 -7.08
N LYS A 120 15.24 -3.44 -8.40
CA LYS A 120 14.41 -4.47 -9.04
C LYS A 120 15.12 -5.82 -8.95
N ASN A 121 14.38 -6.85 -8.60
CA ASN A 121 14.86 -8.23 -8.66
C ASN A 121 14.57 -8.73 -10.08
N GLU A 122 15.62 -8.94 -10.88
CA GLU A 122 15.52 -9.43 -12.27
C GLU A 122 15.26 -10.94 -12.36
#